data_AF-A0A7H8N1W0-F1
#
_entry.id   AF-A0A7H8N1W0-F1
#
_cell.length_a   1.000
_cell.length_b   1.000
_cell.length_c   1.000
_cell.angle_alpha   90.00
_cell.angle_beta   90.00
_cell.angle_gamma   90.00
#
_symmetry.space_group_name_H-M   'P 1'
#
loop_
_entity.id
_entity.type
_entity.pdbx_description
1 polymer ?
#
loop_
_entity_poly.entity_id
_entity_poly.type
_entity_poly.pdbx_seq_one_letter_code
_entity_poly.pdbx_strand_id
1 'polypeptide(L)'
;MNVDVEVPPHIHGTATHLGAGVPYALRVLARQLAETPDMGHPSDLPGILTVTVEGDLFEDCPALSVGYLREPDRVQIRYVTPISPSAPTAPTAPAQDADQSQERARATNPADDALVVRQIVDAWNRVTHWLQHNAPRSLEALRAGASPAAIATLGAQLGLQLPVELRTLWSLTAGDDGVNGAGCLPGNQALMPLEEVADFHRSRMDAQAWQNTLNAQRPAEDRFVGWRSAWVPVVSHGATDHTSGLYLDTATGYLGRWSRYREGPDEELDTLVTYLEDAADMLEAPALAVRDTPGLVDGALVWGSGLGPEQEGRWRPLTG
;
A
#
# COMPACT_ATOMS: atom_id res chain seq x y z
N MET A 1 13.63 25.33 2.37
CA MET A 1 13.37 24.63 3.63
C MET A 1 12.08 23.87 3.40
N ASN A 2 12.11 22.54 3.40
CA ASN A 2 10.87 21.76 3.32
C ASN A 2 10.13 21.93 4.63
N VAL A 3 8.86 22.31 4.54
CA VAL A 3 7.95 22.38 5.68
C VAL A 3 7.33 20.99 5.83
N ASP A 4 7.35 20.46 7.05
CA ASP A 4 6.72 19.15 7.32
C ASP A 4 5.20 19.29 7.32
N VAL A 5 4.47 18.37 6.70
CA VAL A 5 3.02 18.43 6.58
C VAL A 5 2.39 17.25 7.30
N GLU A 6 1.78 17.55 8.44
CA GLU A 6 1.15 16.56 9.31
C GLU A 6 -0.34 16.44 8.97
N VAL A 7 -0.78 15.21 8.65
CA VAL A 7 -2.19 14.88 8.46
C VAL A 7 -2.63 13.96 9.61
N PRO A 8 -3.37 14.47 10.60
CA PRO A 8 -3.75 13.67 11.76
C PRO A 8 -4.62 12.46 11.39
N PRO A 9 -4.57 11.35 12.15
CA PRO A 9 -5.32 10.13 11.85
C PRO A 9 -6.85 10.30 11.72
N HIS A 10 -7.44 11.22 12.50
CA HIS A 10 -8.87 11.53 12.42
C HIS A 10 -9.26 12.21 11.10
N ILE A 11 -8.32 12.91 10.46
CA ILE A 11 -8.52 13.51 9.13
C ILE A 11 -8.50 12.44 8.05
N HIS A 12 -7.61 11.45 8.18
CA HIS A 12 -7.61 10.29 7.30
C HIS A 12 -8.90 9.48 7.40
N GLY A 13 -9.37 9.21 8.63
CA GLY A 13 -10.66 8.55 8.83
C GLY A 13 -11.82 9.32 8.19
N THR A 14 -11.86 10.64 8.40
CA THR A 14 -12.87 11.51 7.78
C THR A 14 -12.78 11.49 6.25
N ALA A 15 -11.57 11.54 5.69
CA ALA A 15 -11.33 11.52 4.25
C ALA A 15 -11.92 10.27 3.59
N THR A 16 -11.67 9.10 4.17
CA THR A 16 -12.20 7.82 3.65
C THR A 16 -13.72 7.78 3.65
N HIS A 17 -14.39 8.48 4.57
CA HIS A 17 -15.85 8.59 4.60
C HIS A 17 -16.43 9.55 3.56
N LEU A 18 -15.62 10.45 2.98
CA LEU A 18 -16.07 11.48 2.05
C LEU A 18 -15.98 11.07 0.57
N GLY A 19 -15.17 10.07 0.23
CA GLY A 19 -15.03 9.55 -1.13
C GLY A 19 -13.71 8.81 -1.33
N ALA A 20 -13.67 7.86 -2.26
CA ALA A 20 -12.48 7.05 -2.52
C ALA A 20 -11.31 7.89 -3.06
N GLY A 21 -11.59 8.99 -3.76
CA GLY A 21 -10.58 9.94 -4.24
C GLY A 21 -10.08 10.94 -3.20
N VAL A 22 -10.76 11.09 -2.06
CA VAL A 22 -10.45 12.12 -1.05
C VAL A 22 -9.10 11.90 -0.36
N PRO A 23 -8.70 10.66 0.02
CA PRO A 23 -7.36 10.41 0.54
C PRO A 23 -6.24 10.79 -0.44
N TYR A 24 -6.46 10.54 -1.73
CA TYR A 24 -5.50 10.92 -2.79
C TYR A 24 -5.44 12.43 -2.97
N ALA A 25 -6.59 13.10 -3.03
CA ALA A 25 -6.70 14.56 -3.08
C ALA A 25 -5.98 15.23 -1.90
N LEU A 26 -6.12 14.71 -0.67
CA LEU A 26 -5.41 15.20 0.51
C LEU A 26 -3.89 14.97 0.44
N ARG A 27 -3.44 13.87 -0.15
CA ARG A 27 -2.01 13.59 -0.35
C ARG A 27 -1.39 14.58 -1.34
N VAL A 28 -2.09 14.85 -2.46
CA VAL A 28 -1.67 15.86 -3.44
C VAL A 28 -1.62 17.24 -2.79
N LEU A 29 -2.64 17.60 -2.01
CA LEU A 29 -2.67 18.86 -1.29
C LEU A 29 -1.55 18.98 -0.25
N ALA A 30 -1.28 17.93 0.54
CA ALA A 30 -0.20 17.93 1.52
C ALA A 30 1.15 18.20 0.87
N ARG A 31 1.39 17.65 -0.33
CA ARG A 31 2.60 17.92 -1.12
C ARG A 31 2.66 19.39 -1.58
N GLN A 32 1.55 19.94 -2.08
CA GLN A 32 1.49 21.35 -2.48
C GLN A 32 1.73 22.29 -1.30
N LEU A 33 1.24 21.95 -0.10
CA LEU A 33 1.46 22.71 1.13
C LEU A 33 2.90 22.66 1.62
N ALA A 34 3.63 21.56 1.37
CA ALA A 34 5.05 21.45 1.69
C ALA A 34 5.91 22.41 0.84
N GLU A 35 5.50 22.64 -0.41
CA GLU A 35 6.18 23.52 -1.36
C GLU A 35 5.71 24.99 -1.24
N THR A 36 4.41 25.20 -1.04
CA THR A 36 3.77 26.51 -0.96
C THR A 36 2.82 26.57 0.25
N PRO A 37 3.34 26.72 1.49
CA PRO A 37 2.52 26.69 2.71
C PRO A 37 1.53 27.87 2.82
N ASP A 38 1.70 28.89 1.98
CA ASP A 38 0.90 30.12 1.95
C ASP A 38 -0.20 30.12 0.88
N MET A 39 -0.49 28.97 0.26
CA MET A 39 -1.48 28.88 -0.83
C MET A 39 -2.95 29.05 -0.37
N GLY A 40 -3.24 28.83 0.91
CA GLY A 40 -4.58 28.96 1.48
C GLY A 40 -4.97 30.39 1.84
N HIS A 41 -6.28 30.60 2.00
CA HIS A 41 -6.86 31.89 2.38
C HIS A 41 -7.24 31.88 3.87
N PRO A 42 -7.19 33.02 4.59
CA PRO A 42 -7.65 33.08 5.98
C PRO A 42 -9.11 32.63 6.10
N SER A 43 -9.37 31.73 7.05
CA SER A 43 -10.73 31.29 7.39
C SER A 43 -11.32 32.12 8.54
N ASP A 44 -12.60 31.89 8.85
CA ASP A 44 -13.26 32.46 10.03
C ASP A 44 -12.73 31.89 11.36
N LEU A 45 -11.89 30.85 11.31
CA LEU A 45 -11.26 30.25 12.48
C LEU A 45 -9.87 30.87 12.72
N PRO A 46 -9.56 31.32 13.96
CA PRO A 46 -8.31 32.00 14.27
C PRO A 46 -7.07 31.16 13.90
N GLY A 47 -6.21 31.73 13.06
CA GLY A 47 -4.93 31.11 12.67
C GLY A 47 -5.03 29.99 11.63
N ILE A 48 -6.23 29.63 11.16
CA ILE A 48 -6.43 28.57 10.17
C ILE A 48 -6.53 29.17 8.76
N LEU A 49 -5.71 28.65 7.86
CA LEU A 49 -5.79 28.87 6.41
C LEU A 49 -6.63 27.76 5.78
N THR A 50 -7.35 28.08 4.71
CA THR A 50 -8.21 27.13 3.99
C THR A 50 -7.85 27.07 2.52
N VAL A 51 -7.74 25.87 2.00
CA VAL A 51 -7.64 25.58 0.55
C VAL A 51 -8.89 24.85 0.10
N THR A 52 -9.34 25.19 -1.11
CA THR A 52 -10.37 24.45 -1.82
C THR A 52 -9.73 23.47 -2.80
N VAL A 53 -10.18 22.21 -2.75
CA VAL A 53 -9.87 21.19 -3.76
C VAL A 53 -11.10 21.00 -4.64
N GLU A 54 -10.95 21.20 -5.94
CA GLU A 54 -12.04 20.98 -6.90
C GLU A 54 -12.23 19.46 -7.10
N GLY A 55 -13.47 18.99 -7.01
CA GLY A 55 -13.80 17.56 -7.00
C GLY A 55 -13.72 16.88 -8.37
N ASP A 56 -13.77 17.65 -9.45
CA ASP A 56 -13.62 17.15 -10.83
C ASP A 56 -12.17 16.79 -11.20
N LEU A 57 -11.19 17.18 -10.36
CA LEU A 57 -9.78 16.83 -10.54
C LEU A 57 -9.46 15.38 -10.12
N PHE A 58 -10.35 14.72 -9.36
CA PHE A 58 -10.09 13.39 -8.80
C PHE A 58 -11.35 12.52 -8.87
N GLU A 59 -11.23 11.29 -9.38
CA GLU A 59 -12.34 10.33 -9.44
C GLU A 59 -12.86 10.01 -8.03
N ASP A 60 -14.19 9.99 -7.85
CA ASP A 60 -14.86 9.80 -6.55
C ASP A 60 -14.40 10.76 -5.43
N CYS A 61 -14.09 12.01 -5.79
CA CYS A 61 -13.79 13.07 -4.84
C CYS A 61 -14.83 14.21 -4.95
N PRO A 62 -15.61 14.53 -3.89
CA PRO A 62 -16.37 15.76 -3.88
C PRO A 62 -15.42 16.97 -3.84
N ALA A 63 -15.94 18.17 -4.13
CA ALA A 63 -15.19 19.39 -3.84
C ALA A 63 -14.95 19.47 -2.32
N LEU A 64 -13.74 19.81 -1.89
CA LEU A 64 -13.33 19.80 -0.49
C LEU A 64 -12.89 21.18 -0.02
N SER A 65 -13.21 21.51 1.22
CA SER A 65 -12.60 22.58 1.98
C SER A 65 -11.67 21.94 3.01
N VAL A 66 -10.38 22.29 2.92
CA VAL A 66 -9.33 21.75 3.79
C VAL A 66 -8.73 22.88 4.59
N GLY A 67 -8.91 22.84 5.91
CA GLY A 67 -8.32 23.80 6.83
C GLY A 67 -7.02 23.31 7.41
N TYR A 68 -6.00 24.16 7.47
CA TYR A 68 -4.70 23.84 8.03
C TYR A 68 -4.14 25.00 8.87
N LEU A 69 -3.32 24.65 9.86
CA LEU A 69 -2.48 25.59 10.60
C LEU A 69 -1.10 25.65 9.98
N ARG A 70 -0.55 26.86 9.91
CA ARG A 70 0.83 27.09 9.49
C ARG A 70 1.67 27.54 10.69
N GLU A 71 2.71 26.80 10.98
CA GLU A 71 3.81 27.12 11.88
C GLU A 71 5.10 27.36 11.05
N PRO A 72 6.16 27.98 11.62
CA PRO A 72 7.37 28.33 10.85
C PRO A 72 8.08 27.15 10.17
N ASP A 73 7.94 25.94 10.73
CA ASP A 73 8.59 24.71 10.29
C ASP A 73 7.61 23.57 9.98
N ARG A 74 6.30 23.77 10.20
CA ARG A 74 5.28 22.73 10.03
C ARG A 74 3.94 23.28 9.53
N VAL A 75 3.24 22.47 8.74
CA VAL A 75 1.81 22.63 8.42
C VAL A 75 1.04 21.46 8.99
N GLN A 76 -0.10 21.70 9.63
CA GLN A 76 -0.95 20.64 10.16
C GLN A 76 -2.38 20.77 9.63
N ILE A 77 -2.88 19.75 8.95
CA ILE A 77 -4.26 19.70 8.50
C ILE A 77 -5.18 19.50 9.70
N ARG A 78 -6.21 20.34 9.83
CA ARG A 78 -7.14 20.37 10.98
C ARG A 78 -8.53 19.90 10.66
N TYR A 79 -8.99 20.03 9.42
CA TYR A 79 -10.26 19.48 8.98
C TYR A 79 -10.28 19.28 7.47
N VAL A 80 -11.12 18.36 7.04
CA VAL A 80 -11.54 18.18 5.65
C VAL A 80 -13.06 18.10 5.64
N THR A 81 -13.72 18.94 4.85
CA THR A 81 -15.18 18.95 4.74
C THR A 81 -15.59 19.07 3.28
N PRO A 82 -16.65 18.38 2.84
CA PRO A 82 -17.16 18.53 1.49
C PRO A 82 -17.81 19.90 1.33
N ILE A 83 -17.48 20.61 0.25
CA ILE A 83 -18.16 21.83 -0.16
C ILE A 83 -19.47 21.39 -0.82
N SER A 84 -20.53 21.37 -0.03
CA SER A 84 -21.86 21.15 -0.59
C SER A 84 -22.23 22.33 -1.48
N PRO A 85 -22.73 22.11 -2.71
CA PRO A 85 -23.38 23.18 -3.46
C PRO A 85 -24.63 23.60 -2.70
N SER A 86 -24.61 24.81 -2.15
CA SER A 86 -25.68 25.35 -1.31
C SER A 86 -27.06 25.24 -1.95
N ALA A 87 -28.02 24.69 -1.20
CA ALA A 87 -29.43 25.07 -1.25
C ALA A 87 -30.00 25.05 0.20
N PRO A 88 -31.04 25.86 0.50
CA PRO A 88 -31.02 26.76 1.64
C PRO A 88 -31.54 26.20 2.99
N THR A 89 -31.14 26.94 4.02
CA THR A 89 -31.41 26.91 5.46
C THR A 89 -32.83 26.49 5.91
N ALA A 90 -32.91 25.55 6.87
CA ALA A 90 -33.92 25.51 7.95
C ALA A 90 -33.45 24.62 9.13
N PRO A 91 -33.92 24.85 10.37
CA PRO A 91 -33.07 24.74 11.56
C PRO A 91 -33.21 23.45 12.40
N THR A 92 -32.10 23.17 13.10
CA THR A 92 -31.82 22.42 14.34
C THR A 92 -32.95 21.67 15.06
N ALA A 93 -32.71 20.38 15.33
CA ALA A 93 -33.16 19.67 16.54
C ALA A 93 -32.10 18.62 16.97
N PRO A 94 -31.94 18.33 18.28
CA PRO A 94 -30.71 17.77 18.82
C PRO A 94 -30.69 16.24 18.94
N ALA A 95 -29.44 15.76 19.07
CA ALA A 95 -28.94 14.40 19.27
C ALA A 95 -29.81 13.41 20.06
N GLN A 96 -29.78 12.14 19.66
CA GLN A 96 -29.59 10.98 20.55
C GLN A 96 -29.34 9.67 19.79
N ASP A 97 -28.34 8.94 20.29
CA ASP A 97 -28.10 7.50 20.16
C ASP A 97 -27.98 6.88 18.76
N ALA A 98 -26.76 6.89 18.22
CA ALA A 98 -26.35 5.95 17.17
C ALA A 98 -24.91 5.43 17.39
N ASP A 99 -24.53 5.17 18.64
CA ASP A 99 -23.20 4.63 19.00
C ASP A 99 -23.22 3.11 19.32
N GLN A 100 -24.15 2.34 18.74
CA GLN A 100 -24.22 0.88 19.00
C GLN A 100 -24.47 0.02 17.75
N SER A 101 -24.22 0.53 16.55
CA SER A 101 -24.40 -0.25 15.30
C SER A 101 -23.14 -0.46 14.47
N GLN A 102 -21.98 0.12 14.83
CA GLN A 102 -20.74 0.01 14.05
C GLN A 102 -19.86 -1.21 14.38
N GLU A 103 -20.26 -2.05 15.33
CA GLU A 103 -19.50 -3.24 15.77
C GLU A 103 -20.06 -4.58 15.27
N ARG A 104 -20.92 -4.57 14.25
CA ARG A 104 -21.28 -5.79 13.50
C ARG A 104 -20.53 -5.83 12.19
N ALA A 105 -19.43 -6.59 12.19
CA ALA A 105 -18.78 -7.25 11.06
C ALA A 105 -19.16 -6.68 9.68
N ARG A 106 -18.24 -5.94 9.05
CA ARG A 106 -18.28 -5.68 7.59
C ARG A 106 -18.41 -7.02 6.89
N ALA A 107 -19.64 -7.38 6.52
CA ALA A 107 -19.88 -8.41 5.55
C ALA A 107 -19.26 -7.91 4.26
N THR A 108 -18.25 -8.63 3.77
CA THR A 108 -17.59 -8.41 2.50
C THR A 108 -18.66 -8.23 1.43
N ASN A 109 -18.75 -7.04 0.83
CA ASN A 109 -19.72 -6.78 -0.22
C ASN A 109 -19.24 -7.50 -1.49
N PRO A 110 -20.01 -8.44 -2.07
CA PRO A 110 -19.58 -9.18 -3.25
C PRO A 110 -19.23 -8.28 -4.46
N ALA A 111 -19.79 -7.07 -4.51
CA ALA A 111 -19.46 -6.07 -5.53
C ALA A 111 -18.05 -5.50 -5.35
N ASP A 112 -17.62 -5.27 -4.10
CA ASP A 112 -16.29 -4.76 -3.78
C ASP A 112 -15.23 -5.84 -4.07
N ASP A 113 -15.53 -7.10 -3.73
CA ASP A 113 -14.67 -8.24 -4.09
C ASP A 113 -14.50 -8.37 -5.60
N ALA A 114 -15.58 -8.23 -6.37
CA ALA A 114 -15.52 -8.30 -7.83
C ALA A 114 -14.67 -7.17 -8.43
N LEU A 115 -14.73 -5.97 -7.84
CA LEU A 115 -13.90 -4.84 -8.26
C LEU A 115 -12.42 -5.12 -7.98
N VAL A 116 -12.08 -5.57 -6.77
CA VAL A 116 -10.71 -5.92 -6.39
C VAL A 116 -10.14 -7.01 -7.30
N VAL A 117 -10.92 -8.06 -7.60
CA VAL A 117 -10.51 -9.11 -8.54
C VAL A 117 -10.16 -8.51 -9.90
N ARG A 118 -11.01 -7.63 -10.43
CA ARG A 118 -10.78 -7.00 -11.74
C ARG A 118 -9.50 -6.16 -11.74
N GLN A 119 -9.27 -5.37 -10.69
CA GLN A 119 -8.09 -4.51 -10.59
C GLN A 119 -6.79 -5.32 -10.49
N ILE A 120 -6.75 -6.36 -9.65
CA ILE A 120 -5.59 -7.26 -9.56
C ILE A 120 -5.30 -7.92 -10.91
N VAL A 121 -6.33 -8.44 -11.57
CA VAL A 121 -6.19 -9.08 -12.89
C VAL A 121 -5.67 -8.09 -13.93
N ASP A 122 -6.22 -6.89 -13.98
CA ASP A 122 -5.83 -5.86 -14.95
C ASP A 122 -4.37 -5.41 -14.73
N ALA A 123 -4.02 -5.01 -13.51
CA ALA A 123 -2.66 -4.59 -13.17
C ALA A 123 -1.63 -5.69 -13.43
N TRP A 124 -1.92 -6.94 -13.05
CA TRP A 124 -1.01 -8.05 -13.30
C TRP A 124 -0.87 -8.40 -14.79
N ASN A 125 -1.96 -8.32 -15.56
CA ASN A 125 -1.90 -8.50 -17.01
C ASN A 125 -1.04 -7.43 -17.69
N ARG A 126 -1.13 -6.18 -17.23
CA ARG A 126 -0.27 -5.08 -17.71
C ARG A 126 1.20 -5.37 -17.44
N VAL A 127 1.55 -5.77 -16.21
CA VAL A 127 2.92 -6.18 -15.86
C VAL A 127 3.40 -7.33 -16.75
N THR A 128 2.66 -8.43 -16.83
CA THR A 128 3.08 -9.63 -17.58
C THR A 128 3.12 -9.39 -19.10
N HIS A 129 2.19 -8.63 -19.66
CA HIS A 129 2.23 -8.22 -21.07
C HIS A 129 3.46 -7.36 -21.35
N TRP A 130 3.81 -6.44 -20.45
CA TRP A 130 5.02 -5.66 -20.58
C TRP A 130 6.27 -6.53 -20.54
N LEU A 131 6.36 -7.46 -19.58
CA LEU A 131 7.48 -8.41 -19.45
C LEU A 131 7.64 -9.28 -20.69
N GLN A 132 6.53 -9.76 -21.28
CA GLN A 132 6.55 -10.56 -22.50
C GLN A 132 7.29 -9.89 -23.66
N HIS A 133 7.14 -8.58 -23.80
CA HIS A 133 7.71 -7.82 -24.91
C HIS A 133 9.12 -7.29 -24.61
N ASN A 134 9.39 -6.94 -23.35
CA ASN A 134 10.58 -6.16 -22.98
C ASN A 134 11.58 -6.93 -22.11
N ALA A 135 11.11 -7.88 -21.29
CA ALA A 135 11.93 -8.63 -20.34
C ALA A 135 11.51 -10.12 -20.28
N PRO A 136 11.62 -10.86 -21.39
CA PRO A 136 11.11 -12.23 -21.47
C PRO A 136 11.76 -13.17 -20.46
N ARG A 137 13.01 -12.91 -20.04
CA ARG A 137 13.66 -13.70 -18.98
C ARG A 137 13.00 -13.53 -17.62
N SER A 138 12.57 -12.31 -17.30
CA SER A 138 11.82 -12.06 -16.07
C SER A 138 10.43 -12.68 -16.15
N LEU A 139 9.79 -12.71 -17.32
CA LEU A 139 8.54 -13.45 -17.51
C LEU A 139 8.74 -14.96 -17.29
N GLU A 140 9.81 -15.55 -17.83
CA GLU A 140 10.13 -16.99 -17.67
C GLU A 140 10.40 -17.39 -16.21
N ALA A 141 10.82 -16.45 -15.36
CA ALA A 141 11.04 -16.68 -13.93
C ALA A 141 9.75 -16.67 -13.10
N LEU A 142 8.64 -16.15 -13.65
CA LEU A 142 7.35 -16.19 -12.98
C LEU A 142 6.77 -17.60 -13.00
N ARG A 143 6.29 -18.04 -11.84
CA ARG A 143 5.64 -19.34 -11.72
C ARG A 143 4.24 -19.29 -12.28
N ALA A 144 3.80 -20.41 -12.86
CA ALA A 144 2.42 -20.56 -13.27
C ALA A 144 1.46 -20.37 -12.07
N GLY A 145 0.30 -19.80 -12.34
CA GLY A 145 -0.74 -19.59 -11.33
C GLY A 145 -1.11 -20.85 -10.54
N ALA A 146 -1.34 -20.67 -9.25
CA ALA A 146 -1.67 -21.74 -8.33
C ALA A 146 -3.10 -22.23 -8.54
N SER A 147 -3.29 -23.54 -8.37
CA SER A 147 -4.64 -24.11 -8.38
C SER A 147 -5.44 -23.65 -7.14
N PRO A 148 -6.79 -23.59 -7.23
CA PRO A 148 -7.64 -23.29 -6.08
C PRO A 148 -7.40 -24.24 -4.89
N ALA A 149 -7.04 -25.50 -5.14
CA ALA A 149 -6.72 -26.48 -4.10
C ALA A 149 -5.41 -26.16 -3.38
N ALA A 150 -4.39 -25.67 -4.10
CA ALA A 150 -3.13 -25.23 -3.50
C ALA A 150 -3.34 -23.99 -2.62
N ILE A 151 -4.11 -23.01 -3.10
CA ILE A 151 -4.45 -21.80 -2.34
C ILE A 151 -5.26 -22.14 -1.08
N ALA A 152 -6.25 -23.05 -1.20
CA ALA A 152 -7.01 -23.51 -0.05
C ALA A 152 -6.13 -24.25 0.98
N THR A 153 -5.16 -25.04 0.51
CA THR A 153 -4.19 -25.72 1.37
C THR A 153 -3.33 -24.71 2.13
N LEU A 154 -2.85 -23.66 1.45
CA LEU A 154 -2.10 -22.57 2.10
C LEU A 154 -2.94 -21.88 3.17
N GLY A 155 -4.20 -21.52 2.87
CA GLY A 155 -5.11 -20.92 3.86
C GLY A 155 -5.28 -21.80 5.10
N ALA A 156 -5.42 -23.12 4.90
CA ALA A 156 -5.50 -24.07 6.00
C ALA A 156 -4.20 -24.16 6.82
N GLN A 157 -3.02 -24.11 6.18
CA GLN A 157 -1.73 -24.11 6.86
C GLN A 157 -1.51 -22.84 7.70
N LEU A 158 -1.94 -21.69 7.19
CA LEU A 158 -1.86 -20.41 7.90
C LEU A 158 -2.93 -20.26 8.99
N GLY A 159 -3.98 -21.08 8.95
CA GLY A 159 -5.14 -20.96 9.83
C GLY A 159 -6.00 -19.72 9.53
N LEU A 160 -5.99 -19.25 8.27
CA LEU A 160 -6.63 -18.02 7.83
C LEU A 160 -7.59 -18.27 6.67
N GLN A 161 -8.65 -17.46 6.60
CA GLN A 161 -9.37 -17.25 5.34
C GLN A 161 -8.59 -16.23 4.53
N LEU A 162 -7.92 -16.68 3.47
CA LEU A 162 -7.12 -15.80 2.61
C LEU A 162 -8.02 -14.76 1.93
N PRO A 163 -7.72 -13.46 1.98
CA PRO A 163 -8.47 -12.41 1.28
C PRO A 163 -8.52 -12.61 -0.25
N VAL A 164 -9.50 -11.97 -0.90
CA VAL A 164 -9.77 -12.19 -2.34
C VAL A 164 -8.61 -11.74 -3.22
N GLU A 165 -7.92 -10.67 -2.83
CA GLU A 165 -6.76 -10.10 -3.49
C GLU A 165 -5.59 -11.10 -3.56
N LEU A 166 -5.27 -11.80 -2.46
CA LEU A 166 -4.22 -12.82 -2.43
C LEU A 166 -4.60 -14.05 -3.26
N ARG A 167 -5.84 -14.53 -3.11
CA ARG A 167 -6.31 -15.68 -3.90
C ARG A 167 -6.26 -15.37 -5.40
N THR A 168 -6.62 -14.15 -5.78
CA THR A 168 -6.61 -13.71 -7.18
C THR A 168 -5.18 -13.62 -7.70
N LEU A 169 -4.29 -12.91 -7.01
CA LEU A 169 -2.89 -12.79 -7.42
C LEU A 169 -2.22 -14.16 -7.53
N TRP A 170 -2.38 -15.02 -6.53
CA TRP A 170 -1.78 -16.36 -6.56
C TRP A 170 -2.38 -17.29 -7.61
N SER A 171 -3.62 -17.07 -8.03
CA SER A 171 -4.21 -17.79 -9.16
C SER A 171 -3.61 -17.36 -10.50
N LEU A 172 -3.00 -16.17 -10.58
CA LEU A 172 -2.31 -15.65 -11.76
C LEU A 172 -0.83 -16.02 -11.77
N THR A 173 -0.17 -15.96 -10.60
CA THR A 173 1.24 -16.31 -10.43
C THR A 173 1.50 -16.93 -9.06
N ALA A 174 2.13 -18.10 -9.02
CA ALA A 174 2.43 -18.79 -7.76
C ALA A 174 3.79 -18.38 -7.14
N GLY A 175 4.31 -17.21 -7.50
CA GLY A 175 5.59 -16.68 -7.04
C GLY A 175 6.53 -16.31 -8.18
N ASP A 176 7.69 -15.79 -7.81
CA ASP A 176 8.72 -15.31 -8.72
C ASP A 176 10.08 -15.89 -8.30
N ASP A 177 10.66 -16.74 -9.16
CA ASP A 177 11.98 -17.33 -8.92
C ASP A 177 13.13 -16.33 -9.19
N GLY A 178 12.79 -15.17 -9.78
CA GLY A 178 13.71 -14.09 -10.12
C GLY A 178 14.73 -14.45 -11.20
N VAL A 179 15.43 -13.44 -11.68
CA VAL A 179 16.60 -13.59 -12.56
C VAL A 179 17.81 -13.03 -11.84
N ASN A 180 18.80 -13.89 -11.58
CA ASN A 180 19.98 -13.54 -10.77
C ASN A 180 19.61 -13.01 -9.37
N GLY A 181 18.53 -13.52 -8.77
CA GLY A 181 18.05 -13.12 -7.45
C GLY A 181 17.13 -11.89 -7.42
N ALA A 182 17.02 -11.16 -8.53
CA ALA A 182 16.11 -10.01 -8.66
C ALA A 182 14.74 -10.47 -9.15
N GLY A 183 13.69 -10.11 -8.41
CA GLY A 183 12.31 -10.30 -8.84
C GLY A 183 11.80 -9.16 -9.75
N CYS A 184 10.59 -9.33 -10.27
CA CYS A 184 10.00 -8.41 -11.23
C CYS A 184 9.33 -7.18 -10.59
N LEU A 185 9.16 -7.15 -9.26
CA LEU A 185 8.50 -6.06 -8.55
C LEU A 185 9.50 -4.95 -8.18
N PRO A 186 9.01 -3.71 -7.94
CA PRO A 186 9.85 -2.56 -7.59
C PRO A 186 10.84 -2.86 -6.46
N GLY A 187 12.06 -2.35 -6.57
CA GLY A 187 13.14 -2.68 -5.64
C GLY A 187 13.78 -4.05 -5.86
N ASN A 188 13.61 -4.66 -7.04
CA ASN A 188 14.02 -6.04 -7.34
C ASN A 188 13.38 -7.08 -6.41
N GLN A 189 12.23 -6.72 -5.84
CA GLN A 189 11.47 -7.56 -4.95
C GLN A 189 10.78 -8.69 -5.73
N ALA A 190 10.55 -9.81 -5.04
CA ALA A 190 9.95 -11.00 -5.64
C ALA A 190 8.66 -11.38 -4.91
N LEU A 191 7.67 -11.84 -5.68
CA LEU A 191 6.49 -12.49 -5.11
C LEU A 191 6.92 -13.82 -4.48
N MET A 192 6.60 -14.01 -3.20
CA MET A 192 6.98 -15.22 -2.48
C MET A 192 6.20 -16.43 -3.02
N PRO A 193 6.89 -17.54 -3.33
CA PRO A 193 6.27 -18.84 -3.56
C PRO A 193 5.39 -19.31 -2.40
N LEU A 194 4.30 -20.01 -2.70
CA LEU A 194 3.33 -20.43 -1.67
C LEU A 194 3.95 -21.27 -0.54
N GLU A 195 4.90 -22.15 -0.87
CA GLU A 195 5.61 -22.95 0.12
C GLU A 195 6.48 -22.09 1.04
N GLU A 196 7.10 -21.04 0.51
CA GLU A 196 7.93 -20.12 1.27
C GLU A 196 7.08 -19.21 2.16
N VAL A 197 5.89 -18.80 1.69
CA VAL A 197 4.90 -18.08 2.51
C VAL A 197 4.54 -18.90 3.76
N ALA A 198 4.22 -20.19 3.59
CA ALA A 198 3.87 -21.07 4.69
C ALA A 198 5.04 -21.28 5.67
N ASP A 199 6.25 -21.53 5.14
CA ASP A 199 7.44 -21.77 5.95
C ASP A 199 7.90 -20.53 6.70
N PHE A 200 7.87 -19.37 6.05
CA PHE A 200 8.21 -18.10 6.66
C PHE A 200 7.20 -17.71 7.73
N HIS A 201 5.90 -17.79 7.44
CA HIS A 201 4.84 -17.46 8.40
C HIS A 201 4.96 -18.33 9.66
N ARG A 202 5.11 -19.65 9.49
CA ARG A 202 5.33 -20.58 10.61
C ARG A 202 6.55 -20.21 11.43
N SER A 203 7.68 -19.96 10.77
CA SER A 203 8.93 -19.56 11.45
C SER A 203 8.78 -18.25 12.24
N ARG A 204 8.01 -17.29 11.70
CA ARG A 204 7.71 -16.02 12.40
C ARG A 204 6.76 -16.23 13.57
N MET A 205 5.76 -17.10 13.43
CA MET A 205 4.85 -17.45 14.52
C MET A 205 5.59 -18.16 15.67
N ASP A 206 6.53 -19.05 15.37
CA ASP A 206 7.39 -19.70 16.37
C ASP A 206 8.28 -18.68 17.10
N ALA A 207 8.90 -17.76 16.34
CA ALA A 207 9.68 -16.66 16.92
C ALA A 207 8.82 -15.73 17.79
N GLN A 208 7.59 -15.44 17.36
CA GLN A 208 6.65 -14.64 18.15
C GLN A 208 6.19 -15.37 19.41
N ALA A 209 6.01 -16.69 19.36
CA ALA A 209 5.67 -17.49 20.54
C ALA A 209 6.80 -17.43 21.59
N TRP A 210 8.05 -17.56 21.16
CA TRP A 210 9.22 -17.36 22.02
C TRP A 210 9.26 -15.93 22.58
N GLN A 211 9.03 -14.92 21.73
CA GLN A 211 8.97 -13.52 22.15
C GLN A 211 7.86 -13.26 23.17
N ASN A 212 6.72 -13.93 23.05
CA ASN A 212 5.63 -13.82 24.02
C ASN A 212 6.02 -14.34 25.40
N THR A 213 6.83 -15.40 25.48
CA THR A 213 7.39 -15.86 26.76
C THR A 213 8.29 -14.81 27.40
N LEU A 214 9.10 -14.11 26.60
CA LEU A 214 9.92 -12.99 27.09
C LEU A 214 9.05 -11.78 27.50
N ASN A 215 8.02 -11.45 26.72
CA ASN A 215 7.10 -10.35 26.99
C ASN A 215 6.27 -10.55 28.27
N ALA A 216 6.02 -11.80 28.69
CA ALA A 216 5.26 -12.09 29.90
C ALA A 216 5.90 -11.50 31.17
N GLN A 217 7.22 -11.28 31.14
CA GLN A 217 7.99 -10.69 32.24
C GLN A 217 8.16 -9.17 32.10
N ARG A 218 7.62 -8.56 31.05
CA ARG A 218 7.79 -7.14 30.73
C ARG A 218 6.52 -6.31 31.03
N PRO A 219 6.70 -5.04 31.45
CA PRO A 219 5.63 -4.05 31.42
C PRO A 219 4.98 -3.96 30.04
N ALA A 220 3.71 -3.56 29.97
CA ALA A 220 2.93 -3.59 28.73
C ALA A 220 3.54 -2.70 27.64
N GLU A 221 4.07 -1.55 28.03
CA GLU A 221 4.79 -0.58 27.22
C GLU A 221 6.08 -1.12 26.59
N ASP A 222 6.69 -2.14 27.19
CA ASP A 222 7.94 -2.76 26.73
C ASP A 222 7.71 -4.07 25.96
N ARG A 223 6.45 -4.47 25.78
CA ARG A 223 6.10 -5.69 25.02
C ARG A 223 6.31 -5.45 23.53
N PHE A 224 6.89 -6.44 22.89
CA PHE A 224 7.22 -6.39 21.48
C PHE A 224 6.42 -7.41 20.67
N VAL A 225 5.76 -6.95 19.61
CA VAL A 225 5.12 -7.79 18.61
C VAL A 225 5.93 -7.67 17.32
N GLY A 226 6.66 -8.72 16.97
CA GLY A 226 7.43 -8.81 15.73
C GLY A 226 6.64 -9.43 14.58
N TRP A 227 5.58 -10.18 14.87
CA TRP A 227 4.69 -10.76 13.87
C TRP A 227 3.28 -10.97 14.43
N ARG A 228 2.24 -10.88 13.59
CA ARG A 228 0.85 -11.21 13.95
C ARG A 228 0.35 -12.36 13.10
N SER A 229 -0.56 -13.18 13.62
CA SER A 229 -1.16 -14.28 12.86
C SER A 229 -1.84 -13.81 11.59
N ALA A 230 -2.46 -12.62 11.59
CA ALA A 230 -3.12 -12.02 10.44
C ALA A 230 -2.16 -11.48 9.36
N TRP A 231 -0.85 -11.45 9.61
CA TRP A 231 0.12 -10.96 8.64
C TRP A 231 0.58 -12.09 7.74
N VAL A 232 0.21 -12.03 6.47
CA VAL A 232 0.59 -13.01 5.45
C VAL A 232 1.73 -12.42 4.63
N PRO A 233 2.94 -13.02 4.61
CA PRO A 233 4.03 -12.51 3.79
C PRO A 233 3.68 -12.70 2.31
N VAL A 234 3.95 -11.70 1.47
CA VAL A 234 3.57 -11.72 0.05
C VAL A 234 4.76 -11.44 -0.85
N VAL A 235 5.62 -10.51 -0.44
CA VAL A 235 6.76 -10.03 -1.22
C VAL A 235 8.02 -10.14 -0.36
N SER A 236 9.12 -10.59 -0.94
CA SER A 236 10.45 -10.60 -0.30
C SER A 236 11.42 -9.66 -1.01
N HIS A 237 12.50 -9.30 -0.32
CA HIS A 237 13.54 -8.38 -0.83
C HIS A 237 14.11 -8.81 -2.18
N GLY A 238 14.22 -10.12 -2.39
CA GLY A 238 14.48 -10.75 -3.67
C GLY A 238 13.97 -12.18 -3.66
N ALA A 239 14.16 -12.90 -4.76
CA ALA A 239 13.62 -14.26 -4.92
C ALA A 239 14.20 -15.27 -3.92
N THR A 240 15.43 -15.05 -3.45
CA THR A 240 16.09 -15.90 -2.46
C THR A 240 16.46 -15.16 -1.17
N ASP A 241 16.03 -13.89 -1.04
CA ASP A 241 16.37 -13.04 0.09
C ASP A 241 15.11 -12.66 0.88
N HIS A 242 14.92 -13.33 2.03
CA HIS A 242 13.83 -13.08 2.96
C HIS A 242 14.29 -12.27 4.19
N THR A 243 15.23 -11.35 4.02
CA THR A 243 15.68 -10.46 5.10
C THR A 243 14.73 -9.29 5.34
N SER A 244 14.03 -8.83 4.29
CA SER A 244 12.94 -7.86 4.36
C SER A 244 11.89 -8.16 3.29
N GLY A 245 10.76 -7.46 3.35
CA GLY A 245 9.69 -7.62 2.37
C GLY A 245 8.37 -7.01 2.82
N LEU A 246 7.29 -7.39 2.13
CA LEU A 246 5.93 -6.95 2.40
C LEU A 246 5.07 -8.10 2.92
N TYR A 247 4.17 -7.78 3.85
CA TYR A 247 3.06 -8.63 4.25
C TYR A 247 1.74 -7.94 3.92
N LEU A 248 0.68 -8.73 3.73
CA LEU A 248 -0.69 -8.24 3.77
C LEU A 248 -1.26 -8.52 5.16
N ASP A 249 -1.78 -7.50 5.83
CA ASP A 249 -2.54 -7.66 7.06
C ASP A 249 -4.00 -8.00 6.71
N THR A 250 -4.40 -9.26 6.91
CA THR A 250 -5.76 -9.70 6.59
C THR A 250 -6.83 -9.06 7.47
N ALA A 251 -6.46 -8.40 8.57
CA ALA A 251 -7.39 -7.66 9.41
C ALA A 251 -7.72 -6.27 8.85
N THR A 252 -6.79 -5.66 8.12
CA THR A 252 -6.94 -4.28 7.62
C THR A 252 -7.03 -4.18 6.11
N GLY A 253 -6.50 -5.16 5.37
CA GLY A 253 -6.38 -5.15 3.91
C GLY A 253 -5.19 -4.33 3.39
N TYR A 254 -4.35 -3.79 4.28
CA TYR A 254 -3.19 -3.02 3.90
C TYR A 254 -1.92 -3.87 3.87
N LEU A 255 -1.00 -3.46 3.01
CA LEU A 255 0.36 -3.94 3.06
C LEU A 255 1.07 -3.37 4.29
N GLY A 256 2.16 -4.01 4.66
CA GLY A 256 3.07 -3.52 5.67
C GLY A 256 4.45 -4.09 5.45
N ARG A 257 5.46 -3.40 5.98
CA ARG A 257 6.86 -3.80 5.81
C ARG A 257 7.32 -4.66 6.97
N TRP A 258 8.13 -5.65 6.63
CA TRP A 258 8.89 -6.40 7.60
C TRP A 258 10.38 -6.37 7.24
N SER A 259 11.24 -6.28 8.26
CA SER A 259 12.70 -6.29 8.12
C SER A 259 13.31 -7.02 9.31
N ARG A 260 14.40 -7.76 9.05
CA ARG A 260 15.23 -8.38 10.11
C ARG A 260 15.86 -7.36 11.06
N TYR A 261 16.04 -6.12 10.60
CA TYR A 261 16.79 -5.09 11.33
C TYR A 261 15.91 -4.16 12.14
N ARG A 262 14.59 -4.40 12.16
CA ARG A 262 13.63 -3.55 12.87
C ARG A 262 13.81 -2.09 12.44
N GLU A 263 13.53 -1.83 11.19
CA GLU A 263 13.08 -0.50 10.80
C GLU A 263 11.73 -0.25 11.48
N GLY A 264 11.44 1.00 11.86
CA GLY A 264 10.14 1.35 12.45
C GLY A 264 8.98 0.96 11.54
N PRO A 265 7.72 1.01 12.00
CA PRO A 265 6.59 0.82 11.11
C PRO A 265 6.56 1.99 10.12
N ASP A 266 7.32 1.90 9.03
CA ASP A 266 6.96 2.57 7.80
C ASP A 266 5.69 1.84 7.35
N GLU A 267 4.56 2.36 7.80
CA GLU A 267 3.25 1.88 7.38
C GLU A 267 3.14 2.11 5.88
N GLU A 268 3.38 1.05 5.11
CA GLU A 268 3.06 1.02 3.69
C GLU A 268 1.55 0.86 3.58
N LEU A 269 0.82 1.97 3.76
CA LEU A 269 -0.65 2.04 3.68
C LEU A 269 -1.20 1.78 2.25
N ASP A 270 -0.40 1.15 1.40
CA ASP A 270 -0.83 0.72 0.08
C ASP A 270 -1.66 -0.56 0.23
N THR A 271 -2.66 -0.71 -0.64
CA THR A 271 -3.32 -2.00 -0.83
C THR A 271 -2.52 -2.82 -1.84
N LEU A 272 -2.75 -4.13 -1.90
CA LEU A 272 -2.13 -4.95 -2.93
C LEU A 272 -2.50 -4.47 -4.35
N VAL A 273 -3.72 -3.94 -4.52
CA VAL A 273 -4.16 -3.33 -5.78
C VAL A 273 -3.28 -2.13 -6.14
N THR A 274 -3.18 -1.16 -5.24
CA THR A 274 -2.40 0.08 -5.47
C THR A 274 -0.94 -0.24 -5.76
N TYR A 275 -0.35 -1.19 -5.03
CA TYR A 275 1.03 -1.60 -5.24
C TYR A 275 1.27 -2.20 -6.64
N LEU A 276 0.36 -3.05 -7.13
CA LEU A 276 0.47 -3.64 -8.46
C LEU A 276 0.16 -2.64 -9.58
N GLU A 277 -0.79 -1.73 -9.37
CA GLU A 277 -1.09 -0.64 -10.30
C GLU A 277 0.12 0.29 -10.44
N ASP A 278 0.74 0.71 -9.33
CA ASP A 278 1.97 1.50 -9.34
C ASP A 278 3.11 0.77 -10.09
N ALA A 279 3.28 -0.54 -9.85
CA ALA A 279 4.28 -1.33 -10.56
C ALA A 279 4.02 -1.37 -12.07
N ALA A 280 2.76 -1.55 -12.49
CA ALA A 280 2.37 -1.53 -13.90
C ALA A 280 2.62 -0.16 -14.53
N ASP A 281 2.20 0.92 -13.86
CA ASP A 281 2.37 2.30 -14.33
C ASP A 281 3.84 2.67 -14.50
N MET A 282 4.71 2.26 -13.58
CA MET A 282 6.16 2.50 -13.70
C MET A 282 6.79 1.77 -14.89
N LEU A 283 6.30 0.57 -15.23
CA LEU A 283 6.79 -0.18 -16.40
C LEU A 283 6.30 0.43 -17.71
N GLU A 284 5.04 0.85 -17.77
CA GLU A 284 4.43 1.42 -18.97
C GLU A 284 4.85 2.87 -19.24
N ALA A 285 5.09 3.64 -18.17
CA ALA A 285 5.54 5.02 -18.23
C ALA A 285 6.78 5.25 -17.34
N PRO A 286 7.97 4.72 -17.71
CA PRO A 286 9.19 4.83 -16.91
C PRO A 286 9.61 6.27 -16.59
N ALA A 287 9.26 7.23 -17.45
CA ALA A 287 9.52 8.65 -17.22
C ALA A 287 8.76 9.22 -16.00
N LEU A 288 7.68 8.56 -15.56
CA LEU A 288 6.88 8.91 -14.40
C LEU A 288 7.26 8.08 -13.15
N ALA A 289 8.21 7.16 -13.26
CA ALA A 289 8.68 6.33 -12.16
C ALA A 289 9.57 7.15 -11.20
N VAL A 290 8.96 7.86 -10.25
CA VAL A 290 9.66 8.71 -9.29
C VAL A 290 10.27 7.91 -8.12
N ARG A 291 9.76 6.70 -7.84
CA ARG A 291 10.20 5.86 -6.71
C ARG A 291 11.41 5.00 -7.07
N ASP A 292 11.34 4.31 -8.20
CA ASP A 292 12.37 3.39 -8.64
C ASP A 292 12.36 3.28 -10.17
N THR A 293 13.51 3.50 -10.79
CA THR A 293 13.61 3.51 -12.25
C THR A 293 13.74 2.08 -12.78
N PRO A 294 12.80 1.58 -13.60
CA PRO A 294 12.97 0.29 -14.23
C PRO A 294 13.99 0.35 -15.37
N GLY A 295 14.74 -0.74 -15.53
CA GLY A 295 15.71 -0.91 -16.61
C GLY A 295 15.94 -2.38 -16.92
N LEU A 296 16.87 -2.65 -17.83
CA LEU A 296 17.18 -3.99 -18.29
C LEU A 296 18.65 -4.34 -18.11
N VAL A 297 18.92 -5.57 -17.68
CA VAL A 297 20.22 -6.24 -17.75
C VAL A 297 20.04 -7.55 -18.51
N ASP A 298 20.69 -7.70 -19.65
CA ASP A 298 20.63 -8.91 -20.50
C ASP A 298 19.23 -9.44 -20.83
N GLY A 299 18.26 -8.53 -20.97
CA GLY A 299 16.86 -8.88 -21.24
C GLY A 299 16.05 -9.33 -20.02
N ALA A 300 16.57 -9.11 -18.81
CA ALA A 300 15.83 -9.21 -17.56
C ALA A 300 15.56 -7.82 -16.99
N LEU A 301 14.38 -7.63 -16.40
CA LEU A 301 14.00 -6.44 -15.65
C LEU A 301 14.87 -6.32 -14.40
N VAL A 302 15.41 -5.13 -14.20
CA VAL A 302 16.15 -4.73 -12.99
C VAL A 302 15.75 -3.30 -12.64
N TRP A 303 15.28 -3.12 -11.42
CA TRP A 303 14.94 -1.84 -10.83
C TRP A 303 16.18 -1.17 -10.24
N GLY A 304 16.27 0.16 -10.44
CA GLY A 304 17.47 0.95 -10.15
C GLY A 304 17.90 0.89 -8.69
N SER A 305 16.96 0.85 -7.75
CA SER A 305 17.25 0.86 -6.32
C SER A 305 17.94 -0.41 -5.81
N GLY A 306 17.81 -1.52 -6.52
CA GLY A 306 18.48 -2.79 -6.21
C GLY A 306 19.66 -3.11 -7.14
N LEU A 307 20.19 -2.12 -7.88
CA LEU A 307 21.37 -2.33 -8.73
C LEU A 307 22.62 -2.60 -7.91
N GLY A 308 23.22 -3.77 -8.17
CA GLY A 308 24.57 -4.07 -7.69
C GLY A 308 25.65 -3.35 -8.52
N PRO A 309 26.83 -3.05 -7.94
CA PRO A 309 27.96 -2.43 -8.66
C PRO A 309 28.37 -3.20 -9.93
N GLU A 310 28.21 -4.53 -9.91
CA GLU A 310 28.53 -5.42 -11.04
C GLU A 310 27.52 -5.32 -12.20
N GLN A 311 26.33 -4.78 -11.96
CA GLN A 311 25.26 -4.64 -12.95
C GLN A 311 25.20 -3.24 -13.56
N GLU A 312 25.74 -2.22 -12.87
CA GLU A 312 25.64 -0.81 -13.23
C GLU A 312 26.13 -0.51 -14.67
N GLY A 313 27.23 -1.13 -15.10
CA GLY A 313 27.77 -0.95 -16.45
C GLY A 313 26.98 -1.62 -17.57
N ARG A 314 26.03 -2.50 -17.23
CA ARG A 314 25.21 -3.29 -18.19
C ARG A 314 23.74 -2.87 -18.16
N TRP A 315 23.33 -2.23 -17.06
CA TRP A 315 21.98 -1.76 -16.87
C TRP A 315 21.65 -0.65 -17.86
N ARG A 316 20.50 -0.80 -18.51
CA ARG A 316 19.96 0.18 -19.44
C ARG A 316 18.62 0.65 -18.89
N PRO A 317 18.48 1.90 -18.43
CA PRO A 317 17.19 2.40 -17.98
C PRO A 317 16.19 2.33 -19.14
N LEU A 318 14.93 2.03 -18.83
CA LEU A 318 13.86 2.15 -19.81
C LEU A 318 13.65 3.63 -20.08
N THR A 319 13.78 4.02 -21.34
CA THR A 319 13.44 5.38 -21.79
C THR A 319 12.04 5.35 -22.39
N GLY A 320 11.11 6.09 -21.77
CA GLY A 320 9.79 6.40 -22.33
C GLY A 320 9.85 7.63 -23.24
#